data_AF-A0A9J5YX86-F1
#
_entry.id   AF-A0A9J5YX86-F1
#
_cell.length_a   1.000
_cell.length_b   1.000
_cell.length_c   1.000
_cell.angle_alpha   90.00
_cell.angle_beta   90.00
_cell.angle_gamma   90.00
#
_symmetry.space_group_name_H-M   'P 1'
#
loop_
_entity.id
_entity.type
_entity.pdbx_description
1 polymer ?
#
loop_
_entity_poly.entity_id
_entity_poly.type
_entity_poly.pdbx_seq_one_letter_code
_entity_poly.pdbx_strand_id
1 'polypeptide(L)'
;MVVENYVFPPTMVKPPGSNNTFFLAGAGNRGLEIEGKFVKFTAIGVYLEESAIPFLADKWKGKSSEELEHSVEFFRDIVSGPFEKFTRVTMILPLTGKQYSEKVAENCVAYWKAIGTYSDAERQAIEKFLNVFQSETFPPGASIIFTQSPLGSLTISFSKDDSVPCVGNAVIENKQLSEAVLDSIIGEHGVSPAAKCSIAKRVSELLKTRKGIIIVKLRRGQEFSLRAIARKGIGKHYVKWSSATTVTFMREPDIYINEGMMGTSTLQR
;
A
#
# COMPACT_ATOMS: atom_id res chain seq x y z
N MET A 1 -11.57 -0.76 -3.53
CA MET A 1 -12.25 0.55 -3.39
C MET A 1 -12.46 1.13 -4.77
N VAL A 2 -13.48 1.96 -4.99
CA VAL A 2 -13.77 2.55 -6.30
C VAL A 2 -13.71 4.08 -6.20
N VAL A 3 -13.03 4.73 -7.16
CA VAL A 3 -12.94 6.19 -7.28
C VAL A 3 -13.22 6.57 -8.73
N GLU A 4 -14.28 7.35 -9.00
CA GLU A 4 -14.68 7.77 -10.36
C GLU A 4 -14.73 6.61 -11.39
N ASN A 5 -15.24 5.44 -10.98
CA ASN A 5 -15.34 4.18 -11.73
C ASN A 5 -14.06 3.33 -11.81
N TYR A 6 -12.93 3.79 -11.27
CA TYR A 6 -11.69 3.01 -11.26
C TYR A 6 -11.57 2.16 -9.99
N VAL A 7 -11.33 0.86 -10.17
CA VAL A 7 -11.24 -0.12 -9.07
C VAL A 7 -9.80 -0.24 -8.59
N PHE A 8 -9.56 0.10 -7.33
CA PHE A 8 -8.32 -0.15 -6.62
C PHE A 8 -8.45 -1.43 -5.78
N PRO A 9 -7.77 -2.53 -6.14
CA PRO A 9 -7.84 -3.79 -5.39
C PRO A 9 -7.38 -3.62 -3.94
N PRO A 10 -7.84 -4.46 -3.00
CA PRO A 10 -7.45 -4.36 -1.59
C PRO A 10 -5.98 -4.73 -1.35
N THR A 11 -5.38 -5.51 -2.25
CA THR A 11 -4.03 -6.04 -2.15
C THR A 11 -3.35 -5.87 -3.49
N MET A 12 -2.06 -5.52 -3.47
CA MET A 12 -1.18 -5.50 -4.63
C MET A 12 -0.03 -6.48 -4.38
N VAL A 13 0.22 -7.38 -5.32
CA VAL A 13 1.26 -8.41 -5.19
C VAL A 13 2.31 -8.19 -6.26
N LYS A 14 3.58 -8.08 -5.85
CA LYS A 14 4.74 -7.94 -6.75
C LYS A 14 4.58 -6.82 -7.80
N PRO A 15 4.36 -5.57 -7.37
CA PRO A 15 4.36 -4.46 -8.31
C PRO A 15 5.76 -4.24 -8.92
N PRO A 16 5.88 -3.47 -10.02
CA PRO A 16 7.16 -3.09 -10.58
C PRO A 16 8.13 -2.55 -9.53
N GLY A 17 9.36 -3.05 -9.53
CA GLY A 17 10.38 -2.61 -8.58
C GLY A 17 10.22 -3.19 -7.17
N SER A 18 9.35 -4.18 -6.95
CA SER A 18 9.22 -4.86 -5.66
C SER A 18 8.80 -6.33 -5.80
N ASN A 19 9.20 -7.16 -4.83
CA ASN A 19 8.71 -8.53 -4.67
C ASN A 19 7.72 -8.68 -3.50
N ASN A 20 7.37 -7.57 -2.84
CA ASN A 20 6.56 -7.56 -1.65
C ASN A 20 5.05 -7.55 -1.94
N THR A 21 4.28 -7.72 -0.88
CA THR A 21 2.82 -7.59 -0.89
C THR A 21 2.42 -6.31 -0.17
N PHE A 22 1.48 -5.58 -0.76
CA PHE A 22 1.00 -4.31 -0.26
C PHE A 22 -0.51 -4.38 -0.02
N PHE A 23 -0.99 -3.63 0.97
CA PHE A 23 -2.42 -3.42 1.18
C PHE A 23 -2.80 -2.01 0.73
N LEU A 24 -4.04 -1.85 0.26
CA LEU A 24 -4.59 -0.53 -0.07
C LEU A 24 -4.81 0.26 1.21
N ALA A 25 -3.94 1.23 1.47
CA ALA A 25 -4.05 2.14 2.60
C ALA A 25 -5.18 3.14 2.37
N GLY A 26 -5.31 3.69 1.16
CA GLY A 26 -6.43 4.55 0.82
C GLY A 26 -6.41 4.97 -0.65
N ALA A 27 -7.47 5.62 -1.09
CA ALA A 27 -7.60 6.14 -2.44
C ALA A 27 -8.51 7.37 -2.44
N GLY A 28 -8.29 8.26 -3.39
CA GLY A 28 -9.04 9.50 -3.53
C GLY A 28 -8.90 10.05 -4.95
N ASN A 29 -9.64 11.11 -5.25
CA ASN A 29 -9.47 11.83 -6.51
C ASN A 29 -8.54 13.03 -6.29
N ARG A 30 -7.96 13.52 -7.39
CA ARG A 30 -7.31 14.81 -7.48
C ARG A 30 -7.97 15.62 -8.58
N GLY A 31 -8.33 16.84 -8.25
CA GLY A 31 -9.02 17.77 -9.15
C GLY A 31 -8.54 19.21 -8.97
N LEU A 32 -9.09 20.11 -9.76
CA LEU A 32 -8.91 21.56 -9.66
C LEU A 32 -10.27 22.25 -9.79
N GLU A 33 -10.41 23.40 -9.15
CA GLU A 33 -11.53 24.29 -9.42
C GLU A 33 -11.28 25.04 -10.74
N ILE A 34 -12.21 24.88 -11.69
CA ILE A 34 -12.20 25.55 -12.98
C ILE A 34 -13.59 26.16 -13.14
N GLU A 35 -13.65 27.49 -13.24
CA GLU A 35 -14.92 28.23 -13.44
C GLU A 35 -15.99 27.89 -12.39
N GLY A 36 -15.59 27.76 -11.12
CA GLY A 36 -16.49 27.45 -10.01
C GLY A 36 -16.95 25.98 -9.93
N LYS A 37 -16.41 25.10 -10.78
CA LYS A 37 -16.69 23.66 -10.77
C LYS A 37 -15.43 22.87 -10.43
N PHE A 38 -15.55 21.91 -9.51
CA PHE A 38 -14.46 20.99 -9.21
C PHE A 38 -14.34 19.91 -10.30
N VAL A 39 -13.29 20.02 -11.12
CA VAL A 39 -12.99 19.10 -12.23
C VAL A 39 -11.94 18.09 -11.77
N LYS A 40 -12.28 16.79 -11.84
CA LYS A 40 -11.41 15.69 -11.41
C LYS A 40 -10.51 15.26 -12.58
N PHE A 41 -9.21 15.17 -12.33
CA PHE A 41 -8.22 14.80 -13.34
C PHE A 41 -7.73 13.37 -13.18
N THR A 42 -7.51 12.93 -11.94
CA THR A 42 -6.97 11.60 -11.66
C THR A 42 -7.64 10.95 -10.44
N ALA A 43 -7.67 9.62 -10.45
CA ALA A 43 -7.98 8.77 -9.31
C ALA A 43 -6.67 8.17 -8.80
N ILE A 44 -6.41 8.25 -7.50
CA ILE A 44 -5.13 7.91 -6.90
C ILE A 44 -5.37 6.85 -5.83
N GLY A 45 -4.66 5.73 -5.92
CA GLY A 45 -4.59 4.71 -4.87
C GLY A 45 -3.20 4.62 -4.28
N VAL A 46 -3.12 4.65 -2.95
CA VAL A 46 -1.89 4.54 -2.17
C VAL A 46 -1.90 3.22 -1.41
N TYR A 47 -0.83 2.45 -1.60
CA TYR A 47 -0.63 1.14 -1.01
C TYR A 47 0.64 1.15 -0.19
N LEU A 48 0.61 0.46 0.95
CA LEU A 48 1.73 0.35 1.87
C LEU A 48 2.09 -1.13 2.03
N GLU A 49 3.38 -1.41 2.18
CA GLU A 49 3.87 -2.74 2.53
C GLU A 49 3.27 -3.21 3.88
N GLU A 50 3.09 -4.52 4.07
CA GLU A 50 2.52 -5.06 5.31
C GLU A 50 3.29 -4.67 6.59
N SER A 51 4.60 -4.43 6.47
CA SER A 51 5.47 -3.97 7.56
C SER A 51 5.16 -2.54 8.04
N ALA A 52 4.38 -1.76 7.29
CA ALA A 52 3.95 -0.42 7.67
C ALA A 52 3.08 -0.41 8.93
N ILE A 53 2.19 -1.39 9.09
CA ILE A 53 1.26 -1.44 10.24
C ILE A 53 2.00 -1.61 11.58
N PRO A 54 2.90 -2.59 11.78
CA PRO A 54 3.63 -2.70 13.04
C PRO A 54 4.49 -1.47 13.31
N PHE A 55 5.12 -0.87 12.29
CA PHE A 55 5.89 0.37 12.46
C PHE A 55 5.01 1.54 12.91
N LEU A 56 3.88 1.78 12.24
CA LEU A 56 2.98 2.88 12.58
C LEU A 56 2.29 2.65 13.94
N ALA A 57 2.11 1.40 14.36
CA ALA A 57 1.47 1.07 15.63
C ALA A 57 2.24 1.56 16.87
N ASP A 58 3.56 1.75 16.77
CA ASP A 58 4.37 2.22 17.90
C ASP A 58 3.95 3.62 18.36
N LYS A 59 3.52 4.48 17.42
CA LYS A 59 3.13 5.87 17.70
C LYS A 59 1.63 6.14 17.53
N TRP A 60 1.00 5.51 16.54
CA TRP A 60 -0.33 5.90 16.06
C TRP A 60 -1.46 4.97 16.52
N LYS A 61 -1.14 3.88 17.22
CA LYS A 61 -2.15 2.94 17.71
C LYS A 61 -3.10 3.60 18.71
N GLY A 62 -4.40 3.37 18.51
CA GLY A 62 -5.46 3.92 19.36
C GLY A 62 -5.94 5.31 18.97
N LYS A 63 -5.27 5.98 18.01
CA LYS A 63 -5.71 7.27 17.45
C LYS A 63 -6.94 7.09 16.57
N SER A 64 -7.88 8.03 16.68
CA SER A 64 -9.08 8.06 15.84
C SER A 64 -8.74 8.41 14.39
N SER A 65 -9.65 8.13 13.46
CA SER A 65 -9.50 8.52 12.07
C SER A 65 -9.34 10.04 11.90
N GLU A 66 -10.07 10.81 12.69
CA GLU A 66 -10.07 12.27 12.66
C GLU A 66 -8.75 12.83 13.20
N GLU A 67 -8.22 12.25 14.29
CA GLU A 67 -6.89 12.62 14.80
C GLU A 67 -5.78 12.38 13.77
N LEU A 68 -5.86 11.25 13.05
CA LEU A 68 -4.87 10.89 12.03
C LEU A 68 -4.99 11.75 10.77
N GLU A 69 -6.21 12.08 10.34
CA GLU A 69 -6.47 12.88 9.14
C GLU A 69 -5.84 14.28 9.22
N HIS A 70 -5.84 14.88 10.41
CA HIS A 70 -5.28 16.20 10.65
C HIS A 70 -3.83 16.19 11.15
N SER A 71 -3.21 15.01 11.29
CA SER A 71 -1.84 14.89 11.77
C SER A 71 -0.83 14.93 10.62
N VAL A 72 -0.12 16.04 10.48
CA VAL A 72 1.01 16.17 9.52
C VAL A 72 2.09 15.12 9.81
N GLU A 73 2.37 14.86 11.08
CA GLU A 73 3.39 13.88 11.47
C GLU A 73 3.01 12.44 11.10
N PHE A 74 1.72 12.09 11.15
CA PHE A 74 1.26 10.76 10.74
C PHE A 74 1.54 10.51 9.25
N PHE A 75 1.20 11.48 8.40
CA PHE A 75 1.49 11.36 6.98
C PHE A 75 2.99 11.42 6.68
N ARG A 76 3.78 12.19 7.45
CA ARG A 76 5.24 12.17 7.37
C ARG A 76 5.80 10.79 7.67
N ASP A 77 5.33 10.13 8.74
CA ASP A 77 5.76 8.77 9.10
C ASP A 77 5.35 7.74 8.02
N ILE A 78 4.24 7.97 7.31
CA ILE A 78 3.89 7.17 6.13
C ILE A 78 4.86 7.44 4.97
N VAL A 79 5.17 8.69 4.66
CA VAL A 79 6.03 9.06 3.52
C VAL A 79 7.45 8.55 3.72
N SER A 80 8.07 8.82 4.86
CA SER A 80 9.49 8.51 5.13
C SER A 80 9.71 7.21 5.90
N GLY A 81 8.64 6.49 6.26
CA GLY A 81 8.72 5.24 7.03
C GLY A 81 9.57 4.16 6.34
N PRO A 82 10.20 3.24 7.09
CA PRO A 82 11.16 2.26 6.59
C PRO A 82 10.48 1.04 5.95
N PHE A 83 9.56 1.29 5.03
CA PHE A 83 8.80 0.29 4.29
C PHE A 83 8.51 0.80 2.89
N GLU A 84 8.18 -0.10 1.96
CA GLU A 84 7.86 0.28 0.59
C GLU A 84 6.47 0.91 0.48
N LYS A 85 6.33 1.81 -0.50
CA LYS A 85 5.03 2.38 -0.90
C LYS A 85 4.81 2.18 -2.38
N PHE A 86 3.57 1.92 -2.73
CA PHE A 86 3.14 1.78 -4.11
C PHE A 86 1.97 2.73 -4.38
N THR A 87 2.11 3.58 -5.38
CA THR A 87 1.09 4.57 -5.74
C THR A 87 0.67 4.35 -7.18
N ARG A 88 -0.63 4.23 -7.42
CA ARG A 88 -1.22 4.15 -8.76
C ARG A 88 -2.08 5.39 -9.00
N VAL A 89 -1.72 6.17 -10.01
CA VAL A 89 -2.42 7.37 -10.48
C VAL A 89 -3.08 7.04 -11.80
N THR A 90 -4.41 6.93 -11.81
CA THR A 90 -5.21 6.58 -12.99
C THR A 90 -5.88 7.83 -13.55
N MET A 91 -5.77 8.05 -14.85
CA MET A 91 -6.29 9.24 -15.53
C MET A 91 -7.81 9.17 -15.67
N ILE A 92 -8.51 10.19 -15.17
CA ILE A 92 -9.95 10.41 -15.43
C ILE A 92 -10.09 11.23 -16.73
N LEU A 93 -9.28 12.28 -16.85
CA LEU A 93 -9.15 13.10 -18.04
C LEU A 93 -7.78 12.87 -18.69
N PRO A 94 -7.66 13.02 -20.02
CA PRO A 94 -6.40 12.84 -20.70
C PRO A 94 -5.36 13.86 -20.21
N LEU A 95 -4.12 13.40 -20.03
CA LEU A 95 -2.97 14.23 -19.69
C LEU A 95 -1.76 13.79 -20.50
N THR A 96 -0.97 14.74 -20.99
CA THR A 96 0.38 14.43 -21.49
C THR A 96 1.32 14.15 -20.33
N GLY A 97 2.35 13.34 -20.55
CA GLY A 97 3.38 13.10 -19.55
C GLY A 97 4.06 14.39 -19.12
N LYS A 98 4.30 15.31 -20.06
CA LYS A 98 4.82 16.65 -19.78
C LYS A 98 3.94 17.44 -18.81
N GLN A 99 2.63 17.56 -19.07
CA GLN A 99 1.70 18.27 -18.17
C GLN A 99 1.70 17.68 -16.76
N TYR A 100 1.76 16.35 -16.65
CA TYR A 100 1.81 15.67 -15.36
C TYR A 100 3.15 15.91 -14.64
N SER A 101 4.26 15.63 -15.33
CA SER A 101 5.59 15.64 -14.72
C SER A 101 6.06 17.04 -14.37
N GLU A 102 5.76 18.05 -15.19
CA GLU A 102 6.10 19.44 -14.90
C GLU A 102 5.41 19.92 -13.62
N LYS A 103 4.14 19.55 -13.40
CA LYS A 103 3.44 19.96 -12.19
C LYS A 103 4.00 19.31 -10.92
N VAL A 104 4.38 18.03 -11.01
CA VAL A 104 5.04 17.34 -9.89
C VAL A 104 6.42 17.94 -9.63
N ALA A 105 7.22 18.17 -10.68
CA ALA A 105 8.56 18.73 -10.58
C ALA A 105 8.56 20.16 -10.03
N GLU A 106 7.65 21.01 -10.48
CA GLU A 106 7.48 22.39 -10.00
C GLU A 106 7.29 22.41 -8.48
N ASN A 107 6.36 21.58 -7.98
CA ASN A 107 6.07 21.49 -6.54
C ASN A 107 7.29 21.01 -5.74
N CYS A 108 8.01 19.99 -6.23
CA CYS A 108 9.20 19.46 -5.56
C CYS A 108 10.31 20.50 -5.50
N VAL A 109 10.65 21.12 -6.65
CA VAL A 109 11.75 22.09 -6.74
C VAL A 109 11.46 23.35 -5.92
N ALA A 110 10.22 23.85 -5.94
CA ALA A 110 9.84 25.01 -5.14
C ALA A 110 10.04 24.74 -3.64
N TYR A 111 9.57 23.59 -3.16
CA TYR A 111 9.72 23.18 -1.76
C TYR A 111 11.20 23.02 -1.37
N TRP A 112 11.99 22.31 -2.17
CA TRP A 112 13.40 22.05 -1.86
C TRP A 112 14.27 23.32 -1.90
N LYS A 113 13.96 24.27 -2.77
CA LYS A 113 14.60 25.59 -2.75
C LYS A 113 14.25 26.35 -1.48
N ALA A 114 12.98 26.32 -1.05
CA ALA A 114 12.54 27.02 0.16
C ALA A 114 13.22 26.49 1.44
N ILE A 115 13.46 25.19 1.53
CA ILE A 115 14.14 24.58 2.69
C ILE A 115 15.66 24.42 2.50
N GLY A 116 16.23 24.94 1.41
CA GLY A 116 17.68 24.94 1.16
C GLY A 116 18.31 23.57 0.86
N THR A 117 17.55 22.60 0.37
CA THR A 117 18.02 21.22 0.08
C THR A 117 18.13 20.90 -1.40
N TYR A 118 17.86 21.86 -2.29
CA TYR A 118 17.95 21.64 -3.74
C TYR A 118 19.40 21.67 -4.23
N SER A 119 20.04 20.50 -4.32
CA SER A 119 21.41 20.34 -4.83
C SER A 119 21.44 19.91 -6.31
N ASP A 120 22.65 19.70 -6.85
CA ASP A 120 22.82 19.16 -8.20
C ASP A 120 22.29 17.72 -8.33
N ALA A 121 22.28 16.93 -7.24
CA ALA A 121 21.70 15.60 -7.24
C ALA A 121 20.18 15.65 -7.46
N GLU A 122 19.48 16.55 -6.75
CA GLU A 122 18.03 16.75 -6.92
C GLU A 122 17.71 17.30 -8.30
N ARG A 123 18.56 18.21 -8.84
CA ARG A 123 18.41 18.71 -10.21
C ARG A 123 18.48 17.59 -11.24
N GLN A 124 19.51 16.74 -11.18
CA GLN A 124 19.68 15.61 -12.10
C GLN A 124 18.53 14.60 -11.97
N ALA A 125 18.04 14.37 -10.74
CA ALA A 125 16.89 13.50 -10.49
C ALA A 125 15.62 14.07 -11.13
N ILE A 126 15.39 15.38 -11.05
CA ILE A 126 14.26 16.06 -11.70
C ILE A 126 14.38 16.02 -13.23
N GLU A 127 15.56 16.27 -13.80
CA GLU A 127 15.79 16.16 -15.24
C GLU A 127 15.50 14.73 -15.74
N LYS A 128 16.00 13.71 -15.03
CA LYS A 128 15.70 12.31 -15.33
C LYS A 128 14.21 12.01 -15.21
N PHE A 129 13.55 12.54 -14.17
CA PHE A 129 12.10 12.42 -13.99
C PHE A 129 11.35 13.00 -15.19
N LEU A 130 11.62 14.25 -15.58
CA LEU A 130 10.98 14.90 -16.72
C LEU A 130 11.21 14.13 -18.04
N ASN A 131 12.43 13.64 -18.26
CA ASN A 131 12.77 12.86 -19.45
C ASN A 131 11.98 11.56 -19.55
N VAL A 132 11.74 10.87 -18.43
CA VAL A 132 10.93 9.63 -18.37
C VAL A 132 9.49 9.85 -18.84
N PHE A 133 8.95 11.06 -18.68
CA PHE A 133 7.58 11.40 -19.08
C PHE A 133 7.49 12.14 -20.43
N GLN A 134 8.63 12.48 -21.06
CA GLN A 134 8.68 13.42 -22.18
C GLN A 134 7.85 12.98 -23.40
N SER A 135 7.89 11.69 -23.74
CA SER A 135 7.19 11.09 -24.88
C SER A 135 5.84 10.47 -24.52
N GLU A 136 5.43 10.54 -23.25
CA GLU A 136 4.26 9.81 -22.77
C GLU A 136 2.96 10.61 -22.97
N THR A 137 1.87 9.89 -23.23
CA THR A 137 0.52 10.45 -23.25
C THR A 137 -0.42 9.46 -22.58
N PHE A 138 -1.24 9.97 -21.67
CA PHE A 138 -2.10 9.17 -20.83
C PHE A 138 -3.57 9.44 -21.16
N PRO A 139 -4.23 8.57 -21.95
CA PRO A 139 -5.66 8.63 -22.14
C PRO A 139 -6.40 8.28 -20.83
N PRO A 140 -7.72 8.56 -20.74
CA PRO A 140 -8.54 8.07 -19.64
C PRO A 140 -8.37 6.55 -19.44
N GLY A 141 -8.20 6.14 -18.19
CA GLY A 141 -7.95 4.75 -17.80
C GLY A 141 -6.49 4.32 -17.79
N ALA A 142 -5.59 5.03 -18.47
CA ALA A 142 -4.15 4.81 -18.32
C ALA A 142 -3.71 5.11 -16.89
N SER A 143 -2.61 4.49 -16.46
CA SER A 143 -2.07 4.63 -15.10
C SER A 143 -0.57 4.94 -15.10
N ILE A 144 -0.19 5.88 -14.23
CA ILE A 144 1.20 6.10 -13.82
C ILE A 144 1.37 5.39 -12.48
N ILE A 145 2.45 4.63 -12.35
CA ILE A 145 2.73 3.77 -11.21
C ILE A 145 4.08 4.15 -10.62
N PHE A 146 4.10 4.34 -9.31
CA PHE A 146 5.30 4.64 -8.55
C PHE A 146 5.51 3.60 -7.46
N THR A 147 6.72 3.04 -7.39
CA THR A 147 7.15 2.21 -6.26
C THR A 147 8.31 2.91 -5.57
N GLN A 148 8.11 3.27 -4.31
CA GLN A 148 9.08 3.94 -3.46
C GLN A 148 9.76 2.92 -2.57
N SER A 149 11.07 2.78 -2.74
CA SER A 149 11.90 1.96 -1.86
C SER A 149 12.29 2.76 -0.62
N PRO A 150 12.29 2.16 0.58
CA PRO A 150 12.85 2.80 1.77
C PRO A 150 14.36 3.08 1.65
N LEU A 151 15.04 2.46 0.68
CA LEU A 151 16.46 2.70 0.37
C LEU A 151 16.69 3.95 -0.48
N GLY A 152 15.63 4.68 -0.87
CA GLY A 152 15.75 5.97 -1.54
C GLY A 152 15.69 5.92 -3.08
N SER A 153 15.08 4.90 -3.66
CA SER A 153 14.84 4.81 -5.11
C SER A 153 13.36 4.91 -5.46
N LEU A 154 13.06 5.59 -6.55
CA LEU A 154 11.73 5.67 -7.15
C LEU A 154 11.69 4.86 -8.46
N THR A 155 10.93 3.78 -8.48
CA THR A 155 10.61 3.05 -9.73
C THR A 155 9.36 3.65 -10.35
N ILE A 156 9.42 3.98 -11.63
CA ILE A 156 8.33 4.57 -12.41
C ILE A 156 7.90 3.55 -13.46
N SER A 157 6.59 3.32 -13.56
CA SER A 157 6.01 2.44 -14.59
C SER A 157 4.75 3.05 -15.18
N PHE A 158 4.45 2.67 -16.41
CA PHE A 158 3.26 3.11 -17.12
C PHE A 158 2.38 1.93 -17.50
N SER A 159 1.07 2.13 -17.41
CA SER A 159 0.07 1.20 -17.94
C SER A 159 -0.92 1.95 -18.81
N LYS A 160 -1.36 1.29 -19.89
CA LYS A 160 -2.39 1.83 -20.79
C LYS A 160 -3.82 1.56 -20.28
N ASP A 161 -3.95 0.74 -19.24
CA ASP A 161 -5.20 0.31 -18.64
C ASP A 161 -5.07 0.20 -17.12
N ASP A 162 -5.97 -0.57 -16.48
CA ASP A 162 -5.99 -0.79 -15.03
C ASP A 162 -5.02 -1.89 -14.56
N SER A 163 -4.32 -2.55 -15.49
CA SER A 163 -3.30 -3.54 -15.18
C SER A 163 -2.06 -2.89 -14.58
N VAL A 164 -1.32 -3.67 -13.80
CA VAL A 164 -0.03 -3.29 -13.22
C VAL A 164 1.03 -4.10 -13.96
N PRO A 165 1.99 -3.45 -14.65
CA PRO A 165 3.04 -4.16 -15.37
C PRO A 165 3.92 -4.95 -14.40
N CYS A 166 4.70 -5.91 -14.90
CA CYS A 166 5.65 -6.66 -14.06
C CYS A 166 7.03 -5.98 -13.99
N VAL A 167 7.34 -5.10 -14.94
CA VAL A 167 8.66 -4.47 -15.10
C VAL A 167 8.49 -2.96 -15.09
N GLY A 168 9.39 -2.28 -14.38
CA GLY A 168 9.41 -0.82 -14.33
C GLY A 168 10.02 -0.21 -15.59
N ASN A 169 9.54 0.97 -16.00
CA ASN A 169 10.06 1.71 -17.13
C ASN A 169 11.37 2.42 -16.80
N ALA A 170 11.50 2.95 -15.58
CA ALA A 170 12.70 3.64 -15.11
C ALA A 170 12.88 3.53 -13.59
N VAL A 171 14.13 3.65 -13.13
CA VAL A 171 14.47 3.78 -11.71
C VAL A 171 15.30 5.04 -11.51
N ILE A 172 14.91 5.87 -10.55
CA ILE A 172 15.62 7.09 -10.16
C ILE A 172 16.12 6.93 -8.72
N GLU A 173 17.43 6.91 -8.54
CA GLU A 173 18.09 6.81 -7.22
C GLU A 173 18.22 8.20 -6.61
N ASN A 174 17.14 8.68 -5.99
CA ASN A 174 17.15 9.91 -5.21
C ASN A 174 16.04 9.83 -4.15
N LYS A 175 16.44 9.76 -2.87
CA LYS A 175 15.52 9.57 -1.75
C LYS A 175 14.53 10.73 -1.65
N GLN A 176 15.02 11.95 -1.84
CA GLN A 176 14.22 13.15 -1.68
C GLN A 176 13.12 13.26 -2.74
N LEU A 177 13.42 12.95 -4.01
CA LEU A 177 12.44 12.83 -5.08
C LEU A 177 11.46 11.70 -4.81
N SER A 178 11.96 10.53 -4.38
CA SER A 178 11.11 9.38 -4.05
C SER A 178 10.04 9.76 -3.02
N GLU A 179 10.44 10.37 -1.91
CA GLU A 179 9.52 10.82 -0.86
C GLU A 179 8.59 11.94 -1.35
N ALA A 180 9.12 12.92 -2.09
CA ALA A 180 8.35 14.08 -2.56
C ALA A 180 7.19 13.71 -3.50
N VAL A 181 7.30 12.64 -4.28
CA VAL A 181 6.18 12.20 -5.13
C VAL A 181 4.96 11.79 -4.29
N LEU A 182 5.15 11.04 -3.19
CA LEU A 182 4.02 10.67 -2.33
C LEU A 182 3.59 11.83 -1.44
N ASP A 183 4.55 12.62 -0.94
CA ASP A 183 4.27 13.83 -0.17
C ASP A 183 3.40 14.83 -0.97
N SER A 184 3.64 14.98 -2.28
CA SER A 184 2.81 15.83 -3.14
C SER A 184 1.34 15.41 -3.19
N ILE A 185 1.02 14.16 -2.81
CA ILE A 185 -0.34 13.61 -2.81
C ILE A 185 -0.96 13.68 -1.42
N ILE A 186 -0.24 13.21 -0.39
CA ILE A 186 -0.79 12.99 0.96
C ILE A 186 -0.12 13.83 2.06
N GLY A 187 0.90 14.62 1.72
CA GLY A 187 1.61 15.49 2.65
C GLY A 187 0.75 16.64 3.17
N GLU A 188 1.38 17.58 3.87
CA GLU A 188 0.69 18.75 4.44
C GLU A 188 -0.05 19.55 3.35
N HIS A 189 0.62 19.80 2.23
CA HIS A 189 0.08 20.49 1.05
C HIS A 189 -0.32 19.53 -0.08
N GLY A 190 -0.65 18.28 0.28
CA GLY A 190 -0.96 17.22 -0.68
C GLY A 190 -2.20 17.52 -1.54
N VAL A 191 -2.16 17.12 -2.81
CA VAL A 191 -3.20 17.44 -3.80
C VAL A 191 -4.47 16.59 -3.69
N SER A 192 -4.53 15.59 -2.80
CA SER A 192 -5.70 14.71 -2.63
C SER A 192 -6.15 14.60 -1.17
N PRO A 193 -6.95 15.55 -0.67
CA PRO A 193 -7.56 15.46 0.66
C PRO A 193 -8.39 14.17 0.84
N ALA A 194 -9.08 13.74 -0.22
CA ALA A 194 -9.85 12.49 -0.21
C ALA A 194 -8.96 11.25 0.04
N ALA A 195 -7.75 11.21 -0.52
CA ALA A 195 -6.80 10.13 -0.25
C ALA A 195 -6.32 10.16 1.21
N LYS A 196 -6.03 11.35 1.76
CA LYS A 196 -5.64 11.52 3.18
C LYS A 196 -6.72 11.01 4.13
N CYS A 197 -7.97 11.45 3.95
CA CYS A 197 -9.11 10.98 4.75
C CYS A 197 -9.28 9.45 4.64
N SER A 198 -9.19 8.92 3.42
CA SER A 198 -9.28 7.47 3.17
C SER A 198 -8.19 6.67 3.89
N ILE A 199 -6.94 7.14 3.84
CA ILE A 199 -5.79 6.54 4.53
C ILE A 199 -5.98 6.59 6.04
N ALA A 200 -6.29 7.77 6.60
CA ALA A 200 -6.47 7.95 8.03
C ALA A 200 -7.55 7.01 8.58
N LYS A 201 -8.68 6.91 7.89
CA LYS A 201 -9.77 5.99 8.25
C LYS A 201 -9.34 4.53 8.23
N ARG A 202 -8.78 4.06 7.12
CA ARG A 202 -8.44 2.65 6.96
C ARG A 202 -7.27 2.23 7.85
N VAL A 203 -6.24 3.06 7.95
CA VAL A 203 -5.09 2.78 8.80
C VAL A 203 -5.47 2.82 10.27
N SER A 204 -6.31 3.77 10.74
CA SER A 204 -6.83 3.74 12.12
C SER A 204 -7.49 2.40 12.45
N GLU A 205 -8.34 1.88 11.56
CA GLU A 205 -8.97 0.56 11.76
C GLU A 205 -7.96 -0.58 11.75
N LEU A 206 -6.99 -0.57 10.84
CA LEU A 206 -5.93 -1.59 10.80
C LEU A 206 -5.06 -1.57 12.07
N LEU A 207 -4.80 -0.39 12.66
CA LEU A 207 -4.04 -0.25 13.91
C LEU A 207 -4.83 -0.71 15.14
N LYS A 208 -6.17 -0.62 15.11
CA LYS A 208 -7.06 -1.22 16.14
C LYS A 208 -7.10 -2.73 16.02
N THR A 209 -7.02 -3.25 14.80
CA THR A 209 -7.14 -4.67 14.51
C THR A 209 -5.92 -5.41 15.07
N ARG A 210 -6.11 -6.17 16.15
CA ARG A 210 -5.11 -7.16 16.55
C ARG A 210 -4.97 -8.16 15.41
N LYS A 211 -3.76 -8.39 14.90
CA LYS A 211 -3.46 -9.43 13.90
C LYS A 211 -4.13 -10.72 14.40
N GLY A 212 -5.23 -11.12 13.77
CA GLY A 212 -5.91 -12.36 14.11
C GLY A 212 -4.93 -13.50 13.92
N ILE A 213 -4.96 -14.51 14.79
CA ILE A 213 -4.14 -15.70 14.61
C ILE A 213 -4.82 -16.53 13.54
N ILE A 214 -4.11 -16.80 12.44
CA ILE A 214 -4.60 -17.74 11.43
C ILE A 214 -4.69 -19.11 12.10
N ILE A 215 -5.90 -19.64 12.23
CA ILE A 215 -6.15 -20.95 12.82
C ILE A 215 -5.96 -22.07 11.77
N VAL A 216 -6.42 -21.85 10.53
CA VAL A 216 -6.29 -22.82 9.44
C VAL A 216 -6.33 -22.14 8.06
N LYS A 217 -5.63 -22.70 7.06
CA LYS A 217 -5.78 -22.36 5.63
C LYS A 217 -6.30 -23.60 4.90
N LEU A 218 -7.40 -23.48 4.15
CA LEU A 218 -8.06 -24.59 3.46
C LEU A 218 -7.90 -24.50 1.94
N ARG A 219 -7.84 -25.66 1.27
CA ARG A 219 -7.91 -25.81 -0.20
C ARG A 219 -9.35 -26.09 -0.64
N ARG A 220 -9.60 -26.01 -1.95
CA ARG A 220 -10.91 -26.30 -2.55
C ARG A 220 -11.38 -27.70 -2.16
N GLY A 221 -12.58 -27.79 -1.59
CA GLY A 221 -13.19 -29.05 -1.12
C GLY A 221 -12.82 -29.47 0.31
N GLN A 222 -12.06 -28.65 1.06
CA GLN A 222 -11.77 -28.92 2.47
C GLN A 222 -12.75 -28.18 3.38
N GLU A 223 -13.18 -28.86 4.43
CA GLU A 223 -14.01 -28.30 5.50
C GLU A 223 -13.29 -28.40 6.85
N PHE A 224 -13.58 -27.46 7.75
CA PHE A 224 -13.00 -27.42 9.08
C PHE A 224 -14.08 -27.14 10.10
N SER A 225 -14.16 -27.99 11.12
CA SER A 225 -15.01 -27.81 12.29
C SER A 225 -14.12 -27.53 13.50
N LEU A 226 -14.35 -26.41 14.18
CA LEU A 226 -13.61 -25.99 15.36
C LEU A 226 -14.54 -25.78 16.55
N ARG A 227 -14.13 -26.30 17.70
CA ARG A 227 -14.66 -25.92 19.01
C ARG A 227 -13.57 -25.21 19.81
N ALA A 228 -13.66 -23.89 19.92
CA ALA A 228 -12.74 -23.11 20.75
C ALA A 228 -13.30 -22.96 22.17
N ILE A 229 -12.49 -23.27 23.18
CA ILE A 229 -12.88 -23.15 24.59
C ILE A 229 -11.90 -22.18 25.27
N ALA A 230 -12.36 -21.01 25.65
CA ALA A 230 -11.59 -20.07 26.46
C ALA A 230 -11.85 -20.35 27.95
N ARG A 231 -10.79 -20.61 28.72
CA ARG A 231 -10.86 -20.77 30.19
C ARG A 231 -9.99 -19.71 30.86
N LYS A 232 -10.57 -18.89 31.74
CA LYS A 232 -9.82 -17.97 32.60
C LYS A 232 -9.21 -18.78 33.74
N GLY A 233 -7.91 -19.03 33.69
CA GLY A 233 -7.19 -19.71 34.77
C GLY A 233 -6.74 -18.73 35.86
N ILE A 234 -6.91 -19.12 37.13
CA ILE A 234 -6.09 -18.62 38.26
C ILE A 234 -5.09 -19.75 38.56
N GLY A 235 -3.82 -19.40 38.72
CA GLY A 235 -2.65 -20.26 38.52
C GLY A 235 -2.66 -21.69 39.08
N LYS A 236 -2.22 -22.64 38.24
CA LYS A 236 -1.23 -23.72 38.53
C LYS A 236 -0.89 -24.61 37.32
N HIS A 237 -1.27 -24.21 36.09
CA HIS A 237 -1.00 -25.01 34.87
C HIS A 237 -0.09 -24.31 33.84
N TYR A 238 0.88 -23.48 34.26
CA TYR A 238 1.86 -22.88 33.34
C TYR A 238 3.31 -22.96 33.84
N VAL A 239 4.21 -23.04 32.87
CA VAL A 239 5.67 -22.95 32.96
C VAL A 239 6.08 -21.70 33.76
N LYS A 240 7.04 -21.89 34.65
CA LYS A 240 7.31 -21.10 35.85
C LYS A 240 7.68 -19.61 35.63
N TRP A 241 7.90 -19.10 34.41
CA TRP A 241 8.52 -17.77 34.20
C TRP A 241 8.13 -16.97 32.93
N SER A 242 6.97 -17.18 32.31
CA SER A 242 6.52 -16.25 31.26
C SER A 242 4.99 -16.22 31.17
N SER A 243 4.39 -15.02 31.18
CA SER A 243 2.97 -14.83 30.92
C SER A 243 2.67 -14.98 29.42
N ALA A 244 2.87 -16.18 28.89
CA ALA A 244 2.41 -16.55 27.56
C ALA A 244 1.04 -17.23 27.70
N THR A 245 0.05 -16.77 26.92
CA THR A 245 -1.16 -17.57 26.68
C THR A 245 -0.73 -18.79 25.85
N THR A 246 -0.60 -19.96 26.47
CA THR A 246 -0.32 -21.19 25.72
C THR A 246 -1.63 -21.74 25.18
N VAL A 247 -1.76 -21.84 23.86
CA VAL A 247 -2.80 -22.62 23.21
C VAL A 247 -2.22 -24.00 22.95
N THR A 248 -2.61 -24.99 23.75
CA THR A 248 -2.25 -26.39 23.49
C THR A 248 -3.28 -26.93 22.50
N PHE A 249 -2.87 -27.08 21.23
CA PHE A 249 -3.66 -27.80 20.23
C PHE A 249 -3.25 -29.26 20.27
N MET A 250 -4.09 -30.11 20.88
CA MET A 250 -3.96 -31.55 20.77
C MET A 250 -5.15 -32.03 19.95
N ARG A 251 -4.88 -32.51 18.74
CA ARG A 251 -5.88 -33.16 17.90
C ARG A 251 -5.42 -34.60 17.71
N GLU A 252 -6.11 -35.55 18.34
CA GLU A 252 -6.07 -36.93 17.87
C GLU A 252 -6.76 -36.93 16.48
N PRO A 253 -6.07 -37.33 15.41
CA PRO A 253 -6.68 -37.33 14.09
C PRO A 253 -7.70 -38.46 14.01
N ASP A 254 -8.97 -38.11 13.80
CA ASP A 254 -9.96 -39.08 13.33
C ASP A 254 -9.67 -39.40 11.86
N ILE A 255 -8.91 -40.46 11.63
CA ILE A 255 -8.58 -40.96 10.30
C ILE A 255 -9.71 -41.89 9.85
N TYR A 256 -10.55 -41.41 8.93
CA TYR A 256 -11.49 -42.26 8.22
C TYR A 256 -10.88 -42.64 6.87
N ILE A 257 -10.48 -43.90 6.74
CA ILE A 257 -9.99 -44.44 5.47
C ILE A 257 -11.20 -44.92 4.66
N ASN A 258 -11.33 -44.44 3.44
CA ASN A 258 -12.37 -44.88 2.52
C ASN A 258 -12.04 -46.30 2.01
N GLU A 259 -12.64 -47.32 2.60
CA GLU A 259 -12.42 -48.72 2.25
C GLU A 259 -12.76 -49.03 0.77
N GLY A 260 -13.73 -48.31 0.19
CA GLY A 260 -14.08 -48.45 -1.23
C GLY A 260 -12.97 -47.99 -2.20
N MET A 261 -12.08 -47.10 -1.76
CA MET A 261 -10.91 -46.64 -2.54
C MET A 261 -9.65 -47.49 -2.32
N MET A 262 -9.61 -48.35 -1.30
CA MET A 262 -8.48 -49.27 -1.09
C MET A 262 -8.44 -50.40 -2.12
N GLY A 263 -9.59 -50.85 -2.62
CA GLY A 263 -9.68 -51.96 -3.58
C GLY A 263 -9.17 -51.63 -5.00
N THR A 264 -9.14 -50.35 -5.37
CA THR A 264 -8.69 -49.91 -6.71
C THR A 264 -7.20 -49.58 -6.78
N SER A 265 -6.50 -49.58 -5.65
CA SER A 265 -5.07 -49.27 -5.57
C SER A 265 -4.26 -50.53 -5.26
N THR A 266 -4.38 -51.56 -6.11
CA THR A 266 -3.34 -52.60 -6.17
C THR A 266 -2.25 -52.11 -7.11
N LEU A 267 -1.09 -51.79 -6.54
CA LEU A 267 0.18 -51.69 -7.26
C LEU A 267 0.41 -53.04 -7.96
N GLN A 268 0.24 -53.10 -9.28
CA GLN A 268 0.92 -54.13 -10.07
C GLN A 268 2.43 -53.87 -9.94
N ARG A 269 3.12 -54.87 -9.39
CA ARG A 269 4.57 -54.94 -9.30
C ARG A 269 5.19 -55.18 -10.66
#